data_AF-A0A7X2STB3-F1
#
_entry.id   AF-A0A7X2STB3-F1
#
_cell.length_a   1.000
_cell.length_b   1.000
_cell.length_c   1.000
_cell.angle_alpha   90.00
_cell.angle_beta   90.00
_cell.angle_gamma   90.00
#
_symmetry.space_group_name_H-M   'P 1'
#
loop_
_entity.id
_entity.type
_entity.pdbx_description
1 polymer ?
#
loop_
_entity_poly.entity_id
_entity_poly.type
_entity_poly.pdbx_seq_one_letter_code
_entity_poly.pdbx_strand_id
1 'polypeptide(L)'
;FLDNKLDLICATSAFGMGINKENIRYVIHYHLPGELESYIQEIGRAGRDGKQSIAILLYQKGDEGIQQQLSLNNIPDNQMIDYYINNKQQFAETDNESIQLLNKISNLYSSKEELQSFFLQRKRQKFNSLQQMLQYVDTNECRRQYILDYFEDDKKIDHHELCCQKLNDDLPLKELGLIFDKNEQKSLKIEEFYKIIDEIFRT
;
A
#
# COMPACT_ATOMS: atom_id res chain seq x y z
N PHE A 1 -17.15 -9.11 -8.57
CA PHE A 1 -16.55 -8.53 -7.35
C PHE A 1 -17.61 -8.11 -6.34
N LEU A 2 -18.38 -7.04 -6.57
CA LEU A 2 -19.51 -6.69 -5.70
C LEU A 2 -20.60 -7.77 -5.79
N ASP A 3 -21.02 -8.13 -7.00
CA ASP A 3 -22.04 -9.18 -7.24
C ASP A 3 -21.49 -10.62 -7.18
N ASN A 4 -20.33 -10.85 -6.55
CA ASN A 4 -19.66 -12.16 -6.50
C ASN A 4 -19.35 -12.81 -7.88
N LYS A 5 -19.46 -12.10 -9.00
CA LYS A 5 -19.08 -12.64 -10.32
C LYS A 5 -17.57 -12.88 -10.51
N LEU A 6 -16.71 -12.25 -9.71
CA LEU A 6 -15.25 -12.38 -9.80
C LEU A 6 -14.72 -12.79 -8.43
N ASP A 7 -13.84 -13.79 -8.41
CA ASP A 7 -13.26 -14.35 -7.19
C ASP A 7 -11.94 -13.67 -6.80
N LEU A 8 -11.21 -13.10 -7.78
CA LEU A 8 -9.94 -12.40 -7.59
C LEU A 8 -9.95 -11.05 -8.30
N ILE A 9 -9.33 -10.04 -7.67
CA ILE A 9 -8.95 -8.79 -8.31
C ILE A 9 -7.49 -8.50 -7.99
N CYS A 10 -6.75 -8.11 -9.02
CA CYS A 10 -5.44 -7.49 -8.89
C CYS A 10 -5.61 -5.98 -8.99
N ALA A 11 -5.02 -5.24 -8.06
CA ALA A 11 -5.21 -3.81 -7.95
C ALA A 11 -3.94 -3.11 -7.45
N THR A 12 -3.79 -1.84 -7.83
CA THR A 12 -2.79 -0.93 -7.24
C THR A 12 -3.42 -0.11 -6.11
N SER A 13 -2.61 0.64 -5.36
CA SER A 13 -3.08 1.54 -4.29
C SER A 13 -4.18 2.52 -4.74
N ALA A 14 -4.21 2.89 -6.02
CA ALA A 14 -5.23 3.77 -6.62
C ALA A 14 -6.66 3.17 -6.62
N PHE A 15 -6.81 1.85 -6.52
CA PHE A 15 -8.11 1.18 -6.50
C PHE A 15 -8.81 1.24 -5.13
N GLY A 16 -8.13 1.75 -4.09
CA GLY A 16 -8.61 1.69 -2.71
C GLY A 16 -9.83 2.58 -2.39
N MET A 17 -10.07 3.65 -3.15
CA MET A 17 -11.20 4.54 -2.87
C MET A 17 -12.47 3.99 -3.53
N GLY A 18 -13.34 3.32 -2.76
CA GLY A 18 -14.69 2.94 -3.22
C GLY A 18 -15.05 1.46 -3.16
N ILE A 19 -14.10 0.57 -2.84
CA ILE A 19 -14.43 -0.84 -2.60
C ILE A 19 -15.12 -0.97 -1.24
N ASN A 20 -16.43 -1.23 -1.26
CA ASN A 20 -17.17 -1.68 -0.08
C ASN A 20 -17.72 -3.09 -0.30
N LYS A 21 -16.85 -4.09 -0.13
CA LYS A 21 -17.24 -5.51 -0.13
C LYS A 21 -16.97 -6.08 1.25
N GLU A 22 -18.02 -6.54 1.92
CA GLU A 22 -17.90 -6.99 3.31
C GLU A 22 -17.14 -8.32 3.45
N ASN A 23 -17.27 -9.18 2.44
CA ASN A 23 -16.83 -10.56 2.49
C ASN A 23 -15.49 -10.85 1.78
N ILE A 24 -14.50 -9.95 1.93
CA ILE A 24 -13.14 -10.19 1.41
C ILE A 24 -12.38 -11.12 2.39
N ARG A 25 -11.94 -12.29 1.89
CA ARG A 25 -11.26 -13.33 2.68
C ARG A 25 -9.73 -13.26 2.66
N TYR A 26 -9.17 -12.80 1.55
CA TYR A 26 -7.73 -12.69 1.34
C TYR A 26 -7.41 -11.29 0.86
N VAL A 27 -6.40 -10.69 1.49
CA VAL A 27 -5.69 -9.54 0.95
C VAL A 27 -4.24 -9.97 0.80
N ILE A 28 -3.72 -9.92 -0.44
CA ILE A 28 -2.37 -10.37 -0.74
C ILE A 28 -1.60 -9.17 -1.28
N HIS A 29 -0.59 -8.75 -0.54
CA HIS A 29 0.37 -7.75 -0.96
C HIS A 29 1.51 -8.45 -1.68
N TYR A 30 1.52 -8.30 -3.00
CA TYR A 30 2.58 -8.84 -3.86
C TYR A 30 3.87 -8.03 -3.77
N HIS A 31 3.76 -6.72 -3.55
CA HIS A 31 4.90 -5.83 -3.34
C HIS A 31 4.88 -5.30 -1.91
N LEU A 32 6.06 -5.06 -1.34
CA LEU A 32 6.24 -4.38 -0.06
C LEU A 32 5.50 -3.02 -0.09
N PRO A 33 4.60 -2.74 0.86
CA PRO A 33 4.03 -1.41 1.06
C PRO A 33 5.11 -0.39 1.44
N GLY A 34 4.98 0.85 1.01
CA GLY A 34 5.93 1.91 1.37
C GLY A 34 5.76 2.46 2.80
N GLU A 35 4.60 2.24 3.41
CA GLU A 35 4.20 2.78 4.71
C GLU A 35 3.30 1.77 5.43
N LEU A 36 3.45 1.67 6.76
CA LEU A 36 2.67 0.74 7.58
C LEU A 36 1.18 1.13 7.63
N GLU A 37 0.88 2.43 7.65
CA GLU A 37 -0.49 2.95 7.63
C GLU A 37 -1.23 2.55 6.36
N SER A 38 -0.55 2.66 5.22
CA SER A 38 -1.09 2.24 3.92
C SER A 38 -1.40 0.74 3.93
N TYR A 39 -0.46 -0.08 4.39
CA TYR A 39 -0.66 -1.52 4.55
C TYR A 39 -1.88 -1.84 5.42
N ILE A 40 -2.02 -1.18 6.57
CA ILE A 40 -3.11 -1.42 7.52
C ILE A 40 -4.46 -1.01 6.94
N GLN A 41 -4.52 0.14 6.26
CA GLN A 41 -5.73 0.59 5.58
C GLN A 41 -6.15 -0.41 4.48
N GLU A 42 -5.18 -0.98 3.77
CA GLU A 42 -5.41 -1.95 2.70
C GLU A 42 -5.91 -3.30 3.23
N ILE A 43 -5.25 -3.87 4.24
CA ILE A 43 -5.68 -5.14 4.85
C ILE A 43 -7.01 -5.01 5.60
N GLY A 44 -7.34 -3.82 6.12
CA GLY A 44 -8.62 -3.51 6.79
C GLY A 44 -9.85 -3.58 5.88
N ARG A 45 -9.67 -3.92 4.60
CA ARG A 45 -10.76 -4.27 3.67
C ARG A 45 -11.25 -5.69 3.86
N ALA A 46 -10.39 -6.58 4.38
CA ALA A 46 -10.74 -7.96 4.66
C ALA A 46 -11.69 -8.06 5.86
N GLY A 47 -12.54 -9.09 5.88
CA GLY A 47 -13.24 -9.48 7.12
C GLY A 47 -14.26 -8.49 7.67
N ARG A 48 -14.79 -7.55 6.87
CA ARG A 48 -15.77 -6.56 7.34
C ARG A 48 -17.12 -7.16 7.74
N ASP A 49 -17.41 -8.37 7.27
CA ASP A 49 -18.52 -9.21 7.72
C ASP A 49 -18.27 -9.89 9.09
N GLY A 50 -17.13 -9.61 9.73
CA GLY A 50 -16.72 -10.18 11.02
C GLY A 50 -16.26 -11.63 10.94
N LYS A 51 -16.21 -12.23 9.74
CA LYS A 51 -15.72 -13.59 9.54
C LYS A 51 -14.21 -13.61 9.35
N GLN A 52 -13.61 -14.79 9.58
CA GLN A 52 -12.18 -14.98 9.45
C GLN A 52 -11.68 -14.56 8.06
N SER A 53 -10.56 -13.85 8.04
CA SER A 53 -9.83 -13.45 6.85
C SER A 53 -8.34 -13.42 7.13
N ILE A 54 -7.53 -13.40 6.07
CA ILE A 54 -6.08 -13.35 6.18
C ILE A 54 -5.50 -12.24 5.30
N ALA A 55 -4.49 -11.57 5.84
CA ALA A 55 -3.61 -10.67 5.11
C ALA A 55 -2.26 -11.35 4.92
N ILE A 56 -1.76 -11.38 3.68
CA ILE A 56 -0.52 -12.03 3.30
C ILE A 56 0.37 -10.99 2.65
N LEU A 57 1.56 -10.79 3.19
CA LEU A 57 2.60 -9.97 2.57
C LEU A 57 3.69 -10.87 2.02
N LEU A 58 3.86 -10.85 0.70
CA LEU A 58 4.98 -11.49 0.04
C LEU A 58 6.16 -10.52 0.06
N TYR A 59 7.28 -10.98 0.59
CA TYR A 59 8.49 -10.17 0.68
C TYR A 59 9.72 -11.01 0.42
N GLN A 60 10.59 -10.47 -0.42
CA GLN A 60 11.95 -10.92 -0.58
C GLN A 60 12.91 -9.76 -0.33
N LYS A 61 14.04 -10.06 0.32
CA LYS A 61 15.12 -9.09 0.49
C LYS A 61 15.55 -8.52 -0.86
N GLY A 62 15.51 -7.20 -0.99
CA GLY A 62 15.73 -6.46 -2.23
C GLY A 62 14.47 -5.76 -2.76
N ASP A 63 13.27 -6.20 -2.38
CA ASP A 63 12.00 -5.58 -2.80
C ASP A 63 11.88 -4.13 -2.31
N GLU A 64 12.57 -3.76 -1.23
CA GLU A 64 12.65 -2.39 -0.74
C GLU A 64 13.21 -1.42 -1.79
N GLY A 65 14.05 -1.90 -2.71
CA GLY A 65 14.60 -1.09 -3.79
C GLY A 65 13.51 -0.54 -4.73
N ILE A 66 12.48 -1.36 -5.01
CA ILE A 66 11.34 -0.94 -5.83
C ILE A 66 10.58 0.20 -5.12
N GLN A 67 10.32 0.03 -3.82
CA GLN A 67 9.63 1.07 -3.03
C GLN A 67 10.46 2.35 -2.87
N GLN A 68 11.79 2.24 -2.72
CA GLN A 68 12.67 3.41 -2.67
C GLN A 68 12.61 4.20 -3.99
N GLN A 69 12.63 3.52 -5.14
CA GLN A 69 12.50 4.19 -6.43
C GLN A 69 11.13 4.87 -6.55
N LEU A 70 10.03 4.14 -6.36
CA LEU A 70 8.68 4.68 -6.50
C LEU A 70 8.40 5.85 -5.54
N SER A 71 8.90 5.78 -4.31
CA SER A 71 8.68 6.84 -3.30
C SER A 71 9.50 8.10 -3.56
N LEU A 72 10.64 8.00 -4.24
CA LEU A 72 11.55 9.12 -4.52
C LEU A 72 11.39 9.73 -5.91
N ASN A 73 10.81 9.01 -6.88
CA ASN A 73 10.69 9.45 -8.27
C ASN A 73 10.11 10.85 -8.43
N ASN A 74 9.12 11.21 -7.59
CA ASN A 74 8.40 12.48 -7.69
C ASN A 74 8.95 13.56 -6.74
N ILE A 75 10.04 13.27 -6.03
CA ILE A 75 10.67 14.21 -5.11
C ILE A 75 11.88 14.85 -5.80
N PRO A 76 11.82 16.14 -6.17
CA PRO A 76 12.92 16.81 -6.83
C PRO A 76 14.17 16.82 -5.94
N ASP A 77 15.33 16.79 -6.58
CA ASP A 77 16.61 17.04 -5.91
C ASP A 77 16.95 18.53 -5.90
N ASN A 78 18.03 18.87 -5.19
CA ASN A 78 18.45 20.28 -5.06
C ASN A 78 18.82 20.90 -6.41
N GLN A 79 19.36 20.11 -7.36
CA GLN A 79 19.74 20.63 -8.67
C GLN A 79 18.51 20.98 -9.50
N MET A 80 17.49 20.13 -9.47
CA MET A 80 16.20 20.39 -10.11
C MET A 80 15.48 21.59 -9.49
N ILE A 81 15.50 21.71 -8.16
CA ILE A 81 14.93 22.88 -7.47
C ILE A 81 15.64 24.17 -7.91
N ASP A 82 16.97 24.16 -7.95
CA ASP A 82 17.78 25.31 -8.36
C ASP A 82 17.50 25.70 -9.81
N TYR A 83 17.44 24.71 -10.68
CA TYR A 83 17.11 24.90 -12.09
C TYR A 83 15.68 25.46 -12.26
N TYR A 84 14.71 24.93 -11.52
CA TYR A 84 13.32 25.37 -11.53
C TYR A 84 13.17 26.83 -11.09
N ILE A 85 13.79 27.23 -9.97
CA ILE A 85 13.71 28.61 -9.45
C ILE A 85 14.27 29.60 -10.48
N ASN A 86 15.39 29.27 -11.12
CA ASN A 86 16.05 30.13 -12.10
C ASN A 86 15.30 30.21 -13.44
N ASN A 87 14.46 29.23 -13.78
CA ASN A 87 13.81 29.13 -15.09
C ASN A 87 12.28 29.00 -15.00
N LYS A 88 11.66 29.50 -13.92
CA LYS A 88 10.23 29.29 -13.60
C LYS A 88 9.26 29.59 -14.75
N GLN A 89 9.55 30.61 -15.57
CA GLN A 89 8.71 30.97 -16.72
C GLN A 89 8.65 29.89 -17.82
N GLN A 90 9.66 29.02 -17.91
CA GLN A 90 9.73 27.96 -18.94
C GLN A 90 8.89 26.73 -18.57
N PHE A 91 8.37 26.65 -17.33
CA PHE A 91 7.68 25.47 -16.81
C PHE A 91 6.17 25.66 -16.64
N ALA A 92 5.56 26.59 -17.39
CA ALA A 92 4.12 26.82 -17.34
C ALA A 92 3.30 25.57 -17.73
N GLU A 93 3.78 24.81 -18.72
CA GLU A 93 3.17 23.55 -19.17
C GLU A 93 4.25 22.47 -19.25
N THR A 94 4.09 21.38 -18.51
CA THR A 94 5.04 20.26 -18.48
C THR A 94 4.36 18.97 -18.04
N ASP A 95 4.80 17.86 -18.62
CA ASP A 95 4.38 16.50 -18.23
C ASP A 95 5.23 15.94 -17.08
N ASN A 96 6.28 16.66 -16.64
CA ASN A 96 7.13 16.19 -15.55
C ASN A 96 6.45 16.38 -14.18
N GLU A 97 6.12 15.28 -13.52
CA GLU A 97 5.41 15.27 -12.22
C GLU A 97 6.13 16.06 -11.12
N SER A 98 7.47 15.98 -11.05
CA SER A 98 8.27 16.72 -10.07
C SER A 98 8.20 18.23 -10.28
N ILE A 99 8.20 18.68 -11.54
CA ILE A 99 8.02 20.11 -11.86
C ILE A 99 6.56 20.54 -11.63
N GLN A 100 5.57 19.70 -11.94
CA GLN A 100 4.17 19.98 -11.61
C GLN A 100 3.98 20.16 -10.10
N LEU A 101 4.63 19.33 -9.28
CA LEU A 101 4.63 19.48 -7.83
C LEU A 101 5.27 20.82 -7.41
N LEU A 102 6.44 21.16 -7.97
CA LEU A 102 7.11 22.45 -7.72
C LEU A 102 6.24 23.65 -8.10
N ASN A 103 5.55 23.59 -9.25
CA ASN A 103 4.58 24.61 -9.67
C ASN A 103 3.46 24.81 -8.63
N LYS A 104 2.94 23.72 -8.06
CA LYS A 104 1.85 23.76 -7.07
C LYS A 104 2.29 24.34 -5.73
N ILE A 105 3.48 23.99 -5.24
CA ILE A 105 3.86 24.28 -3.85
C ILE A 105 4.88 25.41 -3.71
N SER A 106 5.63 25.76 -4.75
CA SER A 106 6.75 26.73 -4.63
C SER A 106 6.31 28.11 -4.14
N ASN A 107 5.07 28.52 -4.43
CA ASN A 107 4.52 29.80 -3.96
C ASN A 107 4.18 29.81 -2.46
N LEU A 108 4.19 28.65 -1.79
CA LEU A 108 3.93 28.52 -0.35
C LEU A 108 5.18 28.74 0.50
N TYR A 109 6.37 28.84 -0.12
CA TYR A 109 7.65 28.99 0.56
C TYR A 109 8.29 30.33 0.20
N SER A 110 8.94 30.97 1.17
CA SER A 110 9.50 32.31 1.00
C SER A 110 10.93 32.30 0.46
N SER A 111 11.64 31.18 0.63
CA SER A 111 13.04 31.02 0.21
C SER A 111 13.32 29.68 -0.45
N LYS A 112 14.42 29.63 -1.20
CA LYS A 112 14.96 28.39 -1.78
C LYS A 112 15.30 27.38 -0.68
N GLU A 113 15.89 27.86 0.40
CA GLU A 113 16.37 27.04 1.52
C GLU A 113 15.19 26.37 2.25
N GLU A 114 14.06 27.07 2.40
CA GLU A 114 12.82 26.50 2.94
C GLU A 114 12.27 25.40 2.04
N LEU A 115 12.22 25.65 0.72
CA LEU A 115 11.73 24.67 -0.25
C LEU A 115 12.61 23.41 -0.30
N GLN A 116 13.94 23.58 -0.31
CA GLN A 116 14.89 22.46 -0.24
C GLN A 116 14.74 21.68 1.07
N SER A 117 14.59 22.38 2.19
CA SER A 117 14.40 21.78 3.52
C SER A 117 13.10 20.97 3.59
N PHE A 118 12.02 21.47 2.98
CA PHE A 118 10.76 20.73 2.87
C PHE A 118 10.93 19.40 2.13
N PHE A 119 11.56 19.41 0.96
CA PHE A 119 11.79 18.17 0.21
C PHE A 119 12.74 17.22 0.92
N LEU A 120 13.79 17.74 1.57
CA LEU A 120 14.68 16.93 2.41
C LEU A 120 13.92 16.25 3.55
N GLN A 121 13.04 16.99 4.23
CA GLN A 121 12.18 16.43 5.27
C GLN A 121 11.24 15.35 4.72
N ARG A 122 10.62 15.57 3.55
CA ARG A 122 9.79 14.54 2.90
C ARG A 122 10.57 13.29 2.54
N LYS A 123 11.79 13.41 2.01
CA LYS A 123 12.67 12.26 1.75
C LYS A 123 12.97 11.48 3.02
N ARG A 124 13.30 12.19 4.12
CA ARG A 124 13.54 11.56 5.42
C ARG A 124 12.29 10.88 5.97
N GLN A 125 11.12 11.50 5.86
CA GLN A 125 9.85 10.89 6.28
C GLN A 125 9.59 9.59 5.51
N LYS A 126 9.68 9.60 4.17
CA LYS A 126 9.50 8.41 3.34
C LYS A 126 10.51 7.30 3.68
N PHE A 127 11.77 7.66 3.89
CA PHE A 127 12.78 6.71 4.32
C PHE A 127 12.41 6.07 5.67
N ASN A 128 12.03 6.88 6.66
CA ASN A 128 11.65 6.39 7.98
C ASN A 128 10.42 5.48 7.94
N SER A 129 9.38 5.84 7.18
CA SER A 129 8.18 5.01 7.02
C SER A 129 8.49 3.66 6.39
N LEU A 130 9.36 3.62 5.39
CA LEU A 130 9.81 2.36 4.80
C LEU A 130 10.62 1.52 5.79
N GLN A 131 11.49 2.14 6.60
CA GLN A 131 12.22 1.43 7.64
C GLN A 131 11.29 0.82 8.69
N GLN A 132 10.23 1.52 9.09
CA GLN A 132 9.20 0.97 9.99
C GLN A 132 8.49 -0.23 9.36
N MET A 133 8.16 -0.16 8.06
CA MET A 133 7.57 -1.30 7.36
C MET A 133 8.51 -2.50 7.31
N LEU A 134 9.81 -2.28 7.08
CA LEU A 134 10.81 -3.36 7.11
C LEU A 134 10.96 -3.98 8.51
N GLN A 135 10.96 -3.15 9.56
CA GLN A 135 10.94 -3.65 10.93
C GLN A 135 9.68 -4.48 11.23
N TYR A 136 8.53 -4.07 10.71
CA TYR A 136 7.30 -4.87 10.80
C TYR A 136 7.46 -6.21 10.07
N VAL A 137 8.08 -6.25 8.90
CA VAL A 137 8.31 -7.51 8.15
C VAL A 137 9.19 -8.46 8.95
N ASP A 138 10.32 -7.97 9.47
CA ASP A 138 11.36 -8.74 10.14
C ASP A 138 11.07 -9.01 11.63
N THR A 139 9.96 -8.51 12.18
CA THR A 139 9.65 -8.68 13.60
C THR A 139 9.42 -10.15 13.97
N ASN A 140 9.98 -10.56 15.11
CA ASN A 140 9.70 -11.86 15.74
C ASN A 140 8.57 -11.77 16.78
N GLU A 141 8.06 -10.56 17.04
CA GLU A 141 6.98 -10.32 17.99
C GLU A 141 5.60 -10.50 17.33
N CYS A 142 4.55 -10.45 18.14
CA CYS A 142 3.17 -10.46 17.65
C CYS A 142 2.94 -9.25 16.72
N ARG A 143 2.65 -9.51 15.43
CA ARG A 143 2.37 -8.47 14.43
C ARG A 143 1.21 -7.56 14.84
N ARG A 144 0.20 -8.11 15.52
CA ARG A 144 -0.93 -7.31 16.02
C ARG A 144 -0.51 -6.38 17.15
N GLN A 145 0.34 -6.84 18.06
CA GLN A 145 0.90 -5.98 19.12
C GLN A 145 1.78 -4.88 18.51
N TYR A 146 2.63 -5.23 17.54
CA TYR A 146 3.46 -4.23 16.83
C TYR A 146 2.60 -3.11 16.23
N ILE A 147 1.48 -3.46 15.58
CA ILE A 147 0.54 -2.48 15.01
C ILE A 147 -0.07 -1.60 16.11
N LEU A 148 -0.50 -2.18 17.24
CA LEU A 148 -1.06 -1.38 18.34
C LEU A 148 -0.03 -0.42 18.92
N ASP A 149 1.19 -0.91 19.17
CA ASP A 149 2.29 -0.09 19.69
C ASP A 149 2.64 1.05 18.72
N TYR A 150 2.57 0.81 17.40
CA TYR A 150 2.79 1.82 16.38
C TYR A 150 1.78 2.98 16.44
N PHE A 151 0.51 2.68 16.73
CA PHE A 151 -0.55 3.69 16.87
C PHE A 151 -0.71 4.21 18.31
N GLU A 152 0.24 3.90 19.19
CA GLU A 152 0.20 4.31 20.59
C GLU A 152 -1.07 3.81 21.31
N ASP A 153 -1.58 2.63 20.93
CA ASP A 153 -2.70 1.96 21.61
C ASP A 153 -2.17 1.06 22.73
N ASP A 154 -2.49 1.41 23.99
CA ASP A 154 -2.03 0.72 25.20
C ASP A 154 -2.58 -0.71 25.38
N LYS A 155 -3.45 -1.18 24.48
CA LYS A 155 -3.98 -2.55 24.53
C LYS A 155 -2.85 -3.58 24.44
N LYS A 156 -2.92 -4.55 25.34
CA LYS A 156 -2.10 -5.77 25.28
C LYS A 156 -2.90 -6.91 24.72
N ILE A 157 -2.33 -7.57 23.71
CA ILE A 157 -2.94 -8.70 23.04
C ILE A 157 -2.16 -9.97 23.36
N ASP A 158 -2.89 -10.95 23.89
CA ASP A 158 -2.40 -12.30 24.01
C ASP A 158 -2.37 -12.95 22.62
N HIS A 159 -1.17 -13.33 22.18
CA HIS A 159 -1.00 -14.01 20.91
C HIS A 159 -1.56 -15.43 20.97
N HIS A 160 -2.31 -15.82 19.93
CA HIS A 160 -2.94 -17.13 19.79
C HIS A 160 -2.86 -17.60 18.32
N GLU A 161 -3.25 -18.86 18.06
CA GLU A 161 -3.06 -19.55 16.77
C GLU A 161 -3.70 -18.86 15.55
N LEU A 162 -4.71 -18.01 15.76
CA LEU A 162 -5.41 -17.27 14.70
C LEU A 162 -5.00 -15.78 14.66
N CYS A 163 -3.94 -15.40 15.38
CA CYS A 163 -3.52 -14.01 15.53
C CYS A 163 -2.68 -13.52 14.35
N CYS A 164 -1.46 -14.04 14.24
CA CYS A 164 -0.55 -13.77 13.13
C CYS A 164 0.44 -14.93 13.00
N GLN A 165 1.04 -15.08 11.81
CA GLN A 165 2.10 -16.05 11.57
C GLN A 165 3.39 -15.63 12.29
N LYS A 166 4.05 -16.58 12.98
CA LYS A 166 5.42 -16.39 13.45
C LYS A 166 6.42 -16.74 12.35
N LEU A 167 7.63 -16.20 12.44
CA LEU A 167 8.66 -16.43 11.42
C LEU A 167 8.92 -17.93 11.23
N ASN A 168 8.81 -18.41 9.99
CA ASN A 168 8.98 -19.81 9.55
C ASN A 168 7.84 -20.80 9.87
N ASP A 169 6.70 -20.36 10.38
CA ASP A 169 5.51 -21.23 10.47
C ASP A 169 4.82 -21.36 9.11
N ASP A 170 4.12 -22.47 8.86
CA ASP A 170 3.24 -22.58 7.69
C ASP A 170 2.01 -21.69 7.86
N LEU A 171 1.40 -21.27 6.73
CA LEU A 171 0.14 -20.54 6.76
C LEU A 171 -1.00 -21.50 7.19
N PRO A 172 -1.72 -21.24 8.30
CA PRO A 172 -2.71 -22.16 8.84
C PRO A 172 -4.06 -22.03 8.10
N LEU A 173 -4.05 -22.16 6.77
CA LEU A 173 -5.22 -21.94 5.93
C LEU A 173 -6.35 -22.92 6.24
N LYS A 174 -6.01 -24.16 6.63
CA LYS A 174 -6.99 -25.18 6.98
C LYS A 174 -7.70 -24.85 8.28
N GLU A 175 -6.92 -24.51 9.29
CA GLU A 175 -7.35 -24.17 10.64
C GLU A 175 -8.21 -22.90 10.64
N LEU A 176 -7.88 -21.97 9.75
CA LEU A 176 -8.65 -20.73 9.54
C LEU A 176 -9.94 -20.94 8.73
N GLY A 177 -10.21 -22.13 8.21
CA GLY A 177 -11.33 -22.38 7.30
C GLY A 177 -11.20 -21.62 5.97
N LEU A 178 -9.96 -21.33 5.57
CA LEU A 178 -9.57 -20.57 4.38
C LEU A 178 -8.98 -21.49 3.30
N ILE A 179 -9.51 -22.71 3.18
CA ILE A 179 -9.26 -23.57 2.02
C ILE A 179 -10.40 -23.37 1.03
N PHE A 180 -10.05 -22.97 -0.19
CA PHE A 180 -11.01 -22.87 -1.28
C PHE A 180 -11.37 -24.29 -1.78
N ASP A 181 -12.66 -24.59 -1.86
CA ASP A 181 -13.11 -25.82 -2.52
C ASP A 181 -12.98 -25.65 -4.04
N LYS A 182 -12.11 -26.45 -4.67
CA LYS A 182 -11.91 -26.43 -6.12
C LYS A 182 -13.18 -26.71 -6.91
N ASN A 183 -14.21 -27.32 -6.30
CA ASN A 183 -15.49 -27.58 -6.93
C ASN A 183 -16.39 -26.32 -7.05
N GLU A 184 -16.08 -25.25 -6.31
CA GLU A 184 -16.80 -23.97 -6.37
C GLU A 184 -16.19 -22.98 -7.39
N GLN A 185 -15.22 -23.43 -8.19
CA GLN A 185 -14.50 -22.57 -9.12
C GLN A 185 -15.42 -22.08 -10.24
N LYS A 186 -15.63 -20.76 -10.33
CA LYS A 186 -16.39 -20.16 -11.43
C LYS A 186 -15.58 -20.23 -12.71
N SER A 187 -16.01 -21.06 -13.67
CA SER A 187 -15.42 -21.06 -15.01
C SER A 187 -16.01 -19.91 -15.83
N LEU A 188 -15.44 -18.71 -15.71
CA LEU A 188 -15.75 -17.62 -16.63
C LEU A 188 -14.83 -17.70 -17.84
N LYS A 189 -15.39 -17.53 -19.05
CA LYS A 189 -14.57 -17.38 -20.25
C LYS A 189 -13.91 -16.00 -20.23
N ILE A 190 -12.69 -15.89 -20.76
CA ILE A 190 -11.94 -14.62 -20.81
C ILE A 190 -12.76 -13.50 -21.50
N GLU A 191 -13.54 -13.83 -22.54
CA GLU A 191 -14.41 -12.89 -23.25
C GLU A 191 -15.55 -12.32 -22.37
N GLU A 192 -16.03 -13.08 -21.39
CA GLU A 192 -17.04 -12.65 -20.43
C GLU A 192 -16.41 -11.79 -19.32
N PHE A 193 -15.15 -12.05 -18.98
CA PHE A 193 -14.40 -11.26 -18.00
C PHE A 193 -14.25 -9.80 -18.44
N TYR A 194 -13.90 -9.53 -19.71
CA TYR A 194 -13.80 -8.16 -20.22
C TYR A 194 -15.12 -7.39 -20.11
N LYS A 195 -16.26 -8.04 -20.37
CA LYS A 195 -17.58 -7.42 -20.23
C LYS A 195 -17.89 -7.04 -18.78
N ILE A 196 -17.51 -7.90 -17.83
CA ILE A 196 -17.71 -7.65 -16.39
C ILE A 196 -16.82 -6.49 -15.93
N ILE A 197 -15.56 -6.44 -16.38
CA ILE A 197 -14.67 -5.32 -16.08
C ILE A 197 -15.23 -4.01 -16.67
N ASP A 198 -15.64 -4.01 -17.93
CA ASP A 198 -16.26 -2.84 -18.55
C ASP A 198 -17.52 -2.38 -17.80
N GLU A 199 -18.39 -3.29 -17.33
CA GLU A 199 -19.56 -2.93 -16.51
C GLU A 199 -19.17 -2.35 -15.15
N ILE A 200 -18.12 -2.86 -14.51
CA ILE A 200 -17.67 -2.42 -13.18
C ILE A 200 -16.99 -1.04 -13.24
N PHE A 201 -16.26 -0.75 -14.32
CA PHE A 201 -15.40 0.43 -14.45
C PHE A 201 -15.92 1.49 -15.42
N ARG A 202 -17.12 1.32 -16.00
CA ARG A 202 -17.82 2.40 -16.73
C ARG A 202 -18.26 3.49 -15.75
N THR A 203 -17.45 4.54 -15.66
CA THR A 203 -17.89 5.89 -15.26
C THR A 203 -18.63 6.58 -16.39
#